data_AF-A0A538Q1H5-F1
#
_entry.id   AF-A0A538Q1H5-F1
#
_cell.length_a   1.000
_cell.length_b   1.000
_cell.length_c   1.000
_cell.angle_alpha   90.00
_cell.angle_beta   90.00
_cell.angle_gamma   90.00
#
_symmetry.space_group_name_H-M   'P 1'
#
loop_
_entity.id
_entity.type
_entity.pdbx_description
1 polymer ?
#
loop_
_entity_poly.entity_id
_entity_poly.type
_entity_poly.pdbx_seq_one_letter_code
_entity_poly.pdbx_strand_id
1 'polypeptide(L)'
;MVFVAWAAVPSVRVRLAGDVLAVHAIAALPIALKDGANMDRFVAGAGGLGVRYRPMPHFAMRLESYVAYAGKAHGVSIPMFLGGELWF
;
A
#
# COMPACT_ATOMS: atom_id res chain seq x y z
N MET A 1 7.66 7.07 24.57
CA MET A 1 6.40 6.28 24.54
C MET A 1 5.58 6.76 23.35
N VAL A 2 4.85 5.91 22.62
CA VAL A 2 3.97 6.38 21.52
C VAL A 2 2.67 6.87 22.14
N PHE A 3 2.32 8.13 21.88
CA PHE A 3 1.12 8.75 22.43
C PHE A 3 -0.09 8.48 21.53
N VAL A 4 0.08 8.72 20.22
CA VAL A 4 -0.93 8.49 19.19
C VAL A 4 -0.24 7.97 17.94
N ALA A 5 -0.83 6.94 17.33
CA ALA A 5 -0.45 6.43 16.02
C ALA A 5 -1.70 6.24 15.16
N TRP A 6 -1.61 6.66 13.90
CA TRP A 6 -2.68 6.51 12.92
C TRP A 6 -2.08 6.35 11.52
N ALA A 7 -2.89 5.85 10.57
CA ALA A 7 -2.47 5.74 9.18
C ALA A 7 -3.60 6.20 8.25
N ALA A 8 -3.29 7.12 7.32
CA ALA A 8 -4.16 7.38 6.19
C ALA A 8 -3.83 6.41 5.06
N VAL A 9 -4.83 5.67 4.58
CA VAL A 9 -4.66 4.70 3.49
C VAL A 9 -5.64 5.01 2.35
N PRO A 10 -5.37 6.04 1.51
CA PRO A 10 -6.20 6.27 0.34
C PRO A 10 -5.97 5.17 -0.70
N SER A 11 -7.07 4.72 -1.32
CA SER A 11 -7.02 3.73 -2.40
C SER A 11 -7.93 4.16 -3.54
N VAL A 12 -7.44 4.06 -4.78
CA VAL A 12 -8.21 4.28 -5.99
C VAL A 12 -8.14 3.01 -6.84
N ARG A 13 -9.28 2.60 -7.39
CA ARG A 13 -9.36 1.48 -8.33
C ARG A 13 -10.11 1.94 -9.58
N VAL A 14 -9.47 1.75 -10.73
CA VAL A 14 -10.03 2.04 -12.05
C VAL A 14 -10.24 0.72 -12.78
N ARG A 15 -11.48 0.47 -13.19
CA ARG A 15 -11.83 -0.67 -14.05
C ARG A 15 -11.62 -0.25 -15.50
N LEU A 16 -10.72 -0.94 -16.19
CA LEU A 16 -10.40 -0.66 -17.60
C LEU A 16 -11.27 -1.48 -18.54
N ALA A 17 -11.59 -2.73 -18.16
CA ALA A 17 -12.42 -3.64 -18.96
C ALA A 17 -13.35 -4.44 -18.05
N GLY A 18 -14.48 -3.83 -17.65
CA GLY A 18 -15.44 -4.44 -16.72
C GLY A 18 -14.75 -4.95 -15.45
N ASP A 19 -15.02 -6.21 -15.10
CA ASP A 19 -14.37 -6.89 -13.98
C ASP A 19 -13.12 -7.69 -14.37
N VAL A 20 -12.76 -7.70 -15.66
CA VAL A 20 -11.64 -8.49 -16.22
C VAL A 20 -10.31 -7.80 -15.96
N LEU A 21 -10.22 -6.49 -16.15
CA LEU A 21 -8.98 -5.73 -15.96
C LEU A 21 -9.21 -4.49 -15.12
N ALA A 22 -8.44 -4.36 -14.04
CA ALA A 22 -8.45 -3.19 -13.18
C ALA A 22 -7.04 -2.76 -12.80
N VAL A 23 -6.82 -1.45 -12.75
CA VAL A 23 -5.63 -0.84 -12.17
C VAL A 23 -6.01 -0.26 -10.82
N HIS A 24 -5.13 -0.35 -9.85
CA HIS A 24 -5.32 0.27 -8.55
C HIS A 24 -4.06 0.98 -8.10
N ALA A 25 -4.27 2.09 -7.41
CA ALA A 25 -3.24 2.86 -6.74
C ALA A 25 -3.60 2.89 -5.26
N ILE A 26 -2.61 2.70 -4.40
CA ILE A 26 -2.78 2.76 -2.96
C ILE A 26 -1.64 3.60 -2.38
N ALA A 27 -1.95 4.40 -1.37
CA ALA A 27 -0.93 4.95 -0.49
C ALA A 27 -1.26 4.58 0.95
N ALA A 28 -0.25 4.52 1.79
CA ALA A 28 -0.35 4.34 3.22
C ALA A 28 0.62 5.33 3.87
N LEU A 29 0.13 6.15 4.78
CA LEU A 29 0.91 7.18 5.48
C LEU A 29 0.79 6.97 6.98
N PRO A 30 1.55 6.04 7.58
CA PRO A 30 1.60 5.87 9.02
C PRO A 30 2.30 7.05 9.68
N ILE A 31 1.64 7.64 10.67
CA ILE A 31 2.14 8.77 11.45
C ILE A 31 2.05 8.41 12.94
N ALA A 32 3.17 8.55 13.65
CA ALA A 32 3.21 8.34 15.09
C ALA A 32 3.82 9.56 15.79
N LEU A 33 3.14 10.01 16.84
CA LEU A 33 3.56 11.08 17.74
C LEU A 33 4.09 10.44 19.04
N LYS A 34 5.34 10.74 19.38
CA LYS A 34 5.94 10.34 20.65
C LYS A 34 5.74 11.43 21.70
N ASP A 35 5.51 11.03 22.95
CA ASP A 35 5.47 11.94 24.10
C ASP A 35 6.79 11.88 24.90
N GLY A 36 7.19 13.00 25.50
CA GLY A 36 8.45 13.24 26.22
C GLY A 36 9.27 14.46 25.75
N ALA A 37 10.46 14.65 26.32
CA ALA A 37 11.35 15.82 26.10
C ALA A 37 11.83 16.04 24.64
N ASN A 38 11.63 15.06 23.76
CA ASN A 38 11.84 15.17 22.30
C ASN A 38 10.54 14.77 21.59
N MET A 39 9.76 15.77 21.18
CA MET A 39 8.54 15.58 20.37
C MET A 39 8.88 15.24 18.91
N ASP A 40 9.56 14.12 18.69
CA ASP A 40 9.88 13.67 17.34
C ASP A 40 8.67 13.01 16.68
N ARG A 41 8.31 13.52 15.49
CA ARG A 41 7.29 12.92 14.63
C ARG A 41 7.92 11.81 13.81
N PHE A 42 7.41 10.59 13.94
CA PHE A 42 7.75 9.51 13.02
C PHE A 42 6.75 9.52 11.88
N VAL A 43 7.24 9.70 10.66
CA VAL A 43 6.46 9.60 9.42
C VAL A 43 7.08 8.50 8.57
N ALA A 44 6.26 7.51 8.25
CA ALA A 44 6.56 6.54 7.21
C ALA A 44 5.57 6.74 6.07
N GLY A 45 5.91 6.25 4.90
CA GLY A 45 5.00 6.25 3.77
C GLY A 45 5.24 5.04 2.89
N ALA A 46 4.16 4.48 2.40
CA ALA A 46 4.18 3.53 1.31
C ALA A 46 3.20 3.99 0.22
N GLY A 47 3.54 3.76 -1.03
CA GLY A 47 2.67 4.01 -2.17
C GLY A 47 2.87 2.89 -3.18
N GLY A 48 1.81 2.44 -3.82
CA GLY A 48 1.90 1.33 -4.75
C GLY A 48 0.92 1.44 -5.90
N LEU A 49 1.30 0.77 -6.98
CA LEU A 49 0.49 0.57 -8.17
C LEU A 49 0.33 -0.92 -8.38
N GLY A 50 -0.85 -1.33 -8.80
CA GLY A 50 -1.08 -2.71 -9.14
C GLY A 50 -2.07 -2.88 -10.27
N VAL A 51 -1.94 -4.01 -10.95
CA VAL A 51 -2.84 -4.47 -12.01
C VAL A 51 -3.48 -5.76 -11.53
N ARG A 52 -4.79 -5.86 -11.69
CA ARG A 52 -5.57 -7.07 -11.44
C ARG A 52 -6.18 -7.54 -12.75
N TYR A 53 -5.93 -8.80 -13.08
CA TYR A 53 -6.45 -9.47 -14.26
C TYR A 53 -7.28 -10.70 -13.84
N ARG A 54 -8.56 -10.74 -14.21
CA ARG A 54 -9.51 -11.81 -13.89
C ARG A 54 -9.90 -12.55 -15.17
N PRO A 55 -9.09 -13.52 -15.65
CA PRO A 55 -9.40 -14.27 -16.87
C PRO A 55 -10.59 -15.22 -16.70
N MET A 56 -10.93 -15.59 -15.46
CA MET A 56 -12.02 -16.52 -15.15
C MET A 56 -12.80 -16.02 -13.93
N PRO A 57 -14.09 -16.34 -13.78
CA PRO A 57 -14.87 -15.92 -12.62
C PRO A 57 -14.24 -16.33 -11.28
N HIS A 58 -13.58 -17.48 -11.22
CA HIS A 58 -13.03 -18.06 -10.00
C HIS A 58 -11.54 -17.76 -9.76
N PHE A 59 -10.89 -17.05 -10.70
CA PHE A 59 -9.44 -16.80 -10.64
C PHE A 59 -9.09 -15.37 -11.04
N ALA A 60 -8.26 -14.72 -10.21
CA ALA A 60 -7.67 -13.43 -10.52
C ALA A 60 -6.17 -13.41 -10.24
N MET A 61 -5.40 -12.82 -11.13
CA MET A 61 -3.99 -12.50 -10.95
C MET A 61 -3.84 -11.04 -10.53
N ARG A 62 -2.92 -10.76 -9.61
CA ARG A 62 -2.60 -9.42 -9.15
C ARG A 62 -1.08 -9.23 -9.15
N LEU A 63 -0.62 -8.23 -9.88
CA LEU A 63 0.76 -7.76 -9.87
C LEU A 63 0.78 -6.40 -9.20
N GLU A 64 1.67 -6.20 -8.23
CA GLU A 64 1.79 -4.96 -7.46
C GLU A 64 3.24 -4.56 -7.28
N SER A 65 3.50 -3.27 -7.33
CA SER A 65 4.76 -2.69 -6.87
C SER A 65 4.46 -1.62 -5.84
N TYR A 66 5.30 -1.57 -4.81
CA TYR A 66 5.21 -0.57 -3.76
C TYR A 66 6.54 0.15 -3.63
N VAL A 67 6.50 1.42 -3.29
CA VAL A 67 7.62 2.22 -2.80
C VAL A 67 7.31 2.50 -1.34
N ALA A 68 8.19 2.10 -0.44
CA ALA A 68 8.07 2.35 0.99
C ALA A 68 9.31 3.05 1.54
N TYR A 69 9.11 4.00 2.45
CA TYR A 69 10.16 4.71 3.19
C TYR A 69 9.76 4.88 4.66
N ALA A 70 10.75 4.96 5.55
CA ALA A 70 10.51 5.10 6.99
C ALA A 70 11.45 6.14 7.64
N GLY A 71 10.96 7.36 7.85
CA GLY A 71 11.68 8.40 8.58
C GLY A 71 13.00 8.85 7.93
N LYS A 72 13.77 9.68 8.66
CA LYS A 72 15.01 10.32 8.18
C LYS A 72 16.22 9.38 8.10
N ALA A 73 16.13 8.17 8.66
CA ALA A 73 17.26 7.26 8.85
C ALA A 73 17.05 5.86 8.24
N HIS A 74 15.89 5.56 7.64
CA HIS A 74 15.70 4.30 6.92
C HIS A 74 15.59 4.53 5.42
N GLY A 75 16.19 3.61 4.65
CA GLY A 75 16.25 3.68 3.20
C GLY A 75 14.88 3.52 2.52
N VAL A 76 14.84 3.85 1.23
CA VAL A 76 13.69 3.57 0.35
C VAL A 76 13.78 2.13 -0.14
N SER A 77 12.69 1.38 -0.02
CA SER A 77 12.56 0.02 -0.57
C SER A 77 11.46 -0.02 -1.62
N ILE A 78 11.68 -0.76 -2.70
CA ILE A 78 10.69 -0.95 -3.78
C ILE A 78 10.38 -2.43 -3.95
N PRO A 79 9.54 -3.05 -3.10
CA PRO A 79 9.15 -4.44 -3.27
C PRO A 79 8.13 -4.60 -4.39
N MET A 80 8.26 -5.69 -5.15
CA MET A 80 7.31 -6.12 -6.17
C MET A 80 6.70 -7.46 -5.77
N PHE A 81 5.38 -7.57 -5.85
CA PHE A 81 4.63 -8.77 -5.47
C PHE A 81 3.78 -9.25 -6.64
N LEU A 82 3.76 -10.56 -6.85
CA LEU A 82 2.86 -11.23 -7.78
C LEU A 82 2.07 -12.27 -6.99
N GLY A 83 0.74 -12.21 -7.09
CA GLY A 83 -0.16 -13.11 -6.37
C GLY A 83 -1.35 -13.55 -7.22
N GLY A 84 -1.93 -14.69 -6.86
CA GLY A 84 -3.18 -15.20 -7.43
C GLY A 84 -4.23 -15.36 -6.34
N GLU A 85 -5.46 -14.98 -6.64
CA GLU A 85 -6.65 -15.19 -5.80
C GLU A 85 -7.54 -16.26 -6.47
N LEU A 86 -7.92 -17.28 -5.71
CA LEU A 86 -8.80 -18.37 -6.17
C LEU A 86 -10.01 -18.46 -5.24
N TRP A 87 -11.22 -18.62 -5.81
CA TRP A 87 -12.48 -18.63 -5.06
C TRP A 87 -13.33 -19.82 -5.51
N PHE A 88 -13.86 -20.59 -4.55
CA PHE A 88 -14.66 -21.81 -4.78
C PHE A 88 -16.15 -21.54 -4.63
#